data_AF-A0A2K3PKM0-F1
#
_entry.id   AF-A0A2K3PKM0-F1
#
_cell.length_a   1.000
_cell.length_b   1.000
_cell.length_c   1.000
_cell.angle_alpha   90.00
_cell.angle_beta   90.00
_cell.angle_gamma   90.00
#
_symmetry.space_group_name_H-M   'P 1'
#
loop_
_entity.id
_entity.type
_entity.pdbx_description
1 polymer ?
#
loop_
_entity_poly.entity_id
_entity_poly.type
_entity_poly.pdbx_seq_one_letter_code
_entity_poly.pdbx_strand_id
1 'polypeptide(L)'
;MDVFPYSVFYIFFEQYLDVWKIALINIAIALGAVFVVCLVITSSLWSSAIILLVLLMIILDLMGVMAILGIQLNAVSVVNLIMSIGIAVEFCVHIAHAFMVSTGDRSQRARTALCTMGASVFSGITLTKLVGVLVLCFSTSEIFVVYYFQMYLALVIIGFLHGLVFLPVLLLFHFHFVSNCPPLVVLVVVVAAAAVVGGIKPVWSSIKVYSFKGVARRHVFCFSITASTMKLDVNQFTSG
;
A
#
# COMPACT_ATOMS: atom_id res chain seq x y z
N MET A 1 -16.35 20.81 -42.67
CA MET A 1 -16.54 21.84 -41.63
C MET A 1 -17.11 21.10 -40.44
N ASP A 2 -16.27 20.74 -39.48
CA ASP A 2 -16.74 20.09 -38.26
C ASP A 2 -17.41 21.15 -37.40
N VAL A 3 -18.70 20.96 -37.11
CA VAL A 3 -19.52 21.88 -36.32
C VAL A 3 -19.53 21.38 -34.89
N PHE A 4 -18.99 22.17 -33.95
CA PHE A 4 -18.94 21.82 -32.53
C PHE A 4 -19.94 22.67 -31.71
N PRO A 5 -20.73 22.05 -30.82
CA PRO A 5 -21.60 22.78 -29.90
C PRO A 5 -20.77 23.50 -28.83
N TYR A 6 -20.94 24.82 -28.69
CA TYR A 6 -20.26 25.63 -27.67
C TYR A 6 -21.25 26.08 -26.57
N SER A 7 -20.85 25.93 -25.32
CA SER A 7 -21.53 26.45 -24.14
C SER A 7 -20.52 26.62 -23.02
N VAL A 8 -20.66 27.66 -22.21
CA VAL A 8 -19.75 27.97 -21.08
C VAL A 8 -19.72 26.83 -20.06
N PHE A 9 -20.80 26.05 -19.94
CA PHE A 9 -20.87 24.92 -19.02
C PHE A 9 -20.03 23.71 -19.46
N TYR A 10 -19.73 23.56 -20.76
CA TYR A 10 -18.97 22.40 -21.25
C TYR A 10 -17.59 22.29 -20.60
N ILE A 11 -16.91 23.42 -20.38
CA ILE A 11 -15.55 23.44 -19.84
C ILE A 11 -15.46 22.91 -18.41
N PHE A 12 -16.55 23.01 -17.63
CA PHE A 12 -16.61 22.48 -16.27
C PHE A 12 -16.93 20.98 -16.23
N PHE A 13 -17.74 20.48 -17.17
CA PHE A 13 -18.13 19.06 -17.21
C PHE A 13 -17.13 18.16 -17.92
N GLU A 14 -16.36 18.70 -18.86
CA GLU A 14 -15.34 17.95 -19.61
C GLU A 14 -14.31 17.31 -18.67
N GLN A 15 -13.95 17.98 -17.57
CA GLN A 15 -13.06 17.44 -16.54
C GLN A 15 -13.60 16.16 -15.87
N TYR A 16 -14.91 16.04 -15.67
CA TYR A 16 -15.52 14.87 -15.03
C TYR A 16 -15.56 13.65 -15.94
N LEU A 17 -15.49 13.84 -17.27
CA LEU A 17 -15.50 12.73 -18.24
C LEU A 17 -14.21 11.89 -18.17
N ASP A 18 -13.07 12.52 -17.90
CA ASP A 18 -11.77 11.85 -17.85
C ASP A 18 -11.17 11.76 -16.43
N VAL A 19 -11.88 12.20 -15.39
CA VAL A 19 -11.38 12.23 -14.00
C VAL A 19 -10.85 10.88 -13.53
N TRP A 20 -11.51 9.78 -13.89
CA TRP A 20 -11.11 8.43 -13.51
C TRP A 20 -9.79 8.00 -14.19
N LYS A 21 -9.61 8.35 -15.47
CA LYS A 21 -8.37 8.04 -16.19
C LYS A 21 -7.22 8.85 -15.63
N ILE A 22 -7.44 10.14 -15.40
CA ILE A 22 -6.44 11.05 -14.82
C ILE A 22 -6.05 10.56 -13.41
N ALA A 23 -7.02 10.16 -12.60
CA ALA A 23 -6.76 9.60 -11.27
C ALA A 23 -5.88 8.35 -11.33
N LEU A 24 -6.25 7.36 -12.16
CA LEU A 24 -5.49 6.11 -12.30
C LEU A 24 -4.06 6.35 -12.81
N ILE A 25 -3.88 7.22 -13.81
CA ILE A 25 -2.56 7.56 -14.34
C ILE A 25 -1.71 8.22 -13.26
N ASN A 26 -2.24 9.19 -12.53
CA ASN A 26 -1.48 9.88 -11.48
C ASN A 26 -1.11 8.95 -10.32
N ILE A 27 -2.02 8.07 -9.90
CA ILE A 27 -1.73 7.06 -8.87
C ILE A 27 -0.63 6.10 -9.36
N ALA A 28 -0.71 5.66 -10.61
CA ALA A 28 0.29 4.76 -11.20
C ALA A 28 1.68 5.41 -11.28
N ILE A 29 1.75 6.67 -11.72
CA ILE A 29 3.00 7.44 -11.77
C ILE A 29 3.56 7.64 -10.36
N ALA A 30 2.71 8.00 -9.39
CA ALA A 30 3.12 8.19 -8.00
C ALA A 30 3.67 6.89 -7.37
N LEU A 31 2.96 5.77 -7.54
CA LEU A 31 3.43 4.45 -7.08
C LEU A 31 4.72 4.03 -7.77
N GLY A 32 4.86 4.28 -9.07
CA GLY A 32 6.08 4.03 -9.83
C GLY A 32 7.27 4.84 -9.32
N ALA A 33 7.07 6.14 -9.05
CA ALA A 33 8.10 7.01 -8.49
C ALA A 33 8.54 6.53 -7.10
N VAL A 34 7.59 6.19 -6.22
CA VAL A 34 7.86 5.64 -4.89
C VAL A 34 8.63 4.33 -4.98
N PHE A 35 8.27 3.44 -5.92
CA PHE A 35 8.99 2.19 -6.11
C PHE A 35 10.46 2.40 -6.46
N VAL A 36 10.75 3.36 -7.34
CA VAL A 36 12.12 3.70 -7.73
C VAL A 36 12.91 4.24 -6.53
N VAL A 37 12.32 5.16 -5.76
CA VAL A 37 12.97 5.73 -4.56
C VAL A 37 13.21 4.65 -3.50
N CYS A 38 12.20 3.81 -3.21
CA CYS A 38 12.32 2.71 -2.27
C CYS A 38 13.36 1.68 -2.71
N LEU A 39 13.48 1.41 -4.02
CA LEU A 39 14.49 0.52 -4.60
C LEU A 39 15.90 1.10 -4.38
N VAL A 40 16.10 2.39 -4.60
CA VAL A 40 17.40 3.06 -4.36
C VAL A 40 17.79 3.02 -2.89
N ILE A 41 16.87 3.34 -1.98
CA ILE A 41 17.14 3.38 -0.53
C ILE A 41 17.42 1.97 0.01
N THR A 42 16.62 0.99 -0.40
CA THR A 42 16.66 -0.36 0.16
C THR A 42 17.68 -1.27 -0.54
N SER A 43 18.08 -0.94 -1.78
CA SER A 43 18.95 -1.75 -2.64
C SER A 43 18.47 -3.22 -2.83
N SER A 44 17.21 -3.50 -2.52
CA SER A 44 16.58 -4.83 -2.63
C SER A 44 15.19 -4.72 -3.24
N LEU A 45 15.01 -5.41 -4.37
CA LEU A 45 13.74 -5.43 -5.11
C LEU A 45 12.59 -6.01 -4.28
N TRP A 46 12.89 -7.00 -3.43
CA TRP A 46 11.89 -7.70 -2.63
C TRP A 46 11.30 -6.82 -1.53
N SER A 47 12.13 -6.08 -0.81
CA SER A 47 11.64 -5.20 0.25
C SER A 47 10.93 -3.97 -0.33
N SER A 48 11.39 -3.42 -1.47
CA SER A 48 10.64 -2.37 -2.18
C SER A 48 9.26 -2.86 -2.64
N ALA A 49 9.15 -4.09 -3.15
CA ALA A 49 7.87 -4.67 -3.56
C ALA A 49 6.88 -4.85 -2.40
N ILE A 50 7.37 -5.20 -1.20
CA ILE A 50 6.53 -5.31 0.00
C ILE A 50 5.98 -3.94 0.41
N ILE A 51 6.82 -2.90 0.42
CA ILE A 51 6.38 -1.54 0.73
C ILE A 51 5.32 -1.08 -0.28
N LEU A 52 5.53 -1.34 -1.58
CA LEU A 52 4.56 -1.06 -2.63
C LEU A 52 3.20 -1.76 -2.38
N LEU A 53 3.23 -3.02 -1.96
CA LEU A 53 2.01 -3.79 -1.66
C LEU A 53 1.22 -3.17 -0.51
N VAL A 54 1.92 -2.77 0.57
CA VAL A 54 1.28 -2.10 1.70
C VAL A 54 0.66 -0.76 1.27
N LEU A 55 1.35 0.01 0.43
CA LEU A 55 0.81 1.26 -0.10
C LEU A 55 -0.42 1.05 -0.98
N LEU A 56 -0.41 0.02 -1.81
CA LEU A 56 -1.57 -0.33 -2.63
C LEU A 56 -2.78 -0.66 -1.74
N MET A 57 -2.59 -1.41 -0.65
CA MET A 57 -3.65 -1.69 0.32
C MET A 57 -4.20 -0.42 0.97
N ILE A 58 -3.33 0.51 1.40
CA ILE A 58 -3.75 1.80 1.97
C ILE A 58 -4.60 2.59 0.97
N ILE A 59 -4.23 2.61 -0.32
CA ILE A 59 -5.01 3.32 -1.35
C ILE A 59 -6.37 2.66 -1.58
N LEU A 60 -6.43 1.32 -1.64
CA LEU A 60 -7.68 0.58 -1.77
C LEU A 60 -8.62 0.86 -0.59
N ASP A 61 -8.10 0.87 0.63
CA ASP A 61 -8.86 1.18 1.84
C ASP A 61 -9.35 2.62 1.85
N LEU A 62 -8.52 3.58 1.41
CA LEU A 62 -8.94 4.98 1.28
C LEU A 62 -10.03 5.18 0.24
N MET A 63 -9.95 4.50 -0.92
CA MET A 63 -11.03 4.49 -1.90
C MET A 63 -12.31 3.85 -1.32
N GLY A 64 -12.17 2.81 -0.50
CA GLY A 64 -13.27 2.20 0.24
C GLY A 64 -13.93 3.16 1.24
N VAL A 65 -13.13 3.89 2.02
CA VAL A 65 -13.61 4.90 2.95
C VAL A 65 -14.30 6.06 2.23
N MET A 66 -13.75 6.51 1.10
CA MET A 66 -14.39 7.54 0.26
C MET A 66 -15.77 7.08 -0.23
N ALA A 67 -15.92 5.81 -0.61
CA ALA A 67 -17.20 5.25 -1.02
C ALA A 67 -18.21 5.19 0.14
N ILE A 68 -17.77 4.80 1.34
CA ILE A 68 -18.63 4.73 2.55
C ILE A 68 -19.06 6.12 3.02
N LEU A 69 -18.16 7.10 2.95
CA LEU A 69 -18.43 8.49 3.34
C LEU A 69 -19.19 9.29 2.26
N GLY A 70 -19.45 8.69 1.09
CA GLY A 70 -20.16 9.35 0.00
C GLY A 70 -19.39 10.50 -0.66
N ILE A 71 -18.06 10.50 -0.56
CA ILE A 71 -17.20 11.55 -1.11
C ILE A 71 -17.07 11.34 -2.62
N GLN A 72 -17.47 12.32 -3.41
CA GLN A 72 -17.40 12.24 -4.87
C GLN A 72 -15.96 12.33 -5.37
N LEU A 73 -15.65 11.55 -6.41
CA LEU A 73 -14.33 11.58 -7.06
C LEU A 73 -14.24 12.76 -8.02
N ASN A 74 -13.61 13.85 -7.55
CA ASN A 74 -13.36 15.08 -8.27
C ASN A 74 -11.85 15.38 -8.34
N ALA A 75 -11.42 16.40 -9.09
CA ALA A 75 -10.01 16.80 -9.17
C ALA A 75 -9.38 17.06 -7.78
N VAL A 76 -10.14 17.67 -6.87
CA VAL A 76 -9.69 17.92 -5.49
C VAL A 76 -9.42 16.62 -4.73
N SER A 77 -10.33 15.65 -4.81
CA SER A 77 -10.14 14.37 -4.11
C SER A 77 -9.01 13.54 -4.73
N VAL A 78 -8.80 13.65 -6.05
CA VAL A 78 -7.67 12.98 -6.73
C VAL A 78 -6.33 13.54 -6.22
N VAL A 79 -6.21 14.85 -6.09
CA VAL A 79 -5.00 15.48 -5.49
C VAL A 79 -4.80 15.01 -4.05
N ASN A 80 -5.87 14.98 -3.25
CA ASN A 80 -5.79 14.49 -1.87
C ASN A 80 -5.35 13.02 -1.83
N LEU A 81 -5.84 12.18 -2.75
CA LEU A 81 -5.45 10.78 -2.84
C LEU A 81 -3.97 10.62 -3.24
N ILE A 82 -3.43 11.47 -4.11
CA ILE A 82 -2.00 11.45 -4.45
C ILE A 82 -1.15 11.92 -3.27
N MET A 83 -1.57 13.00 -2.59
CA MET A 83 -0.90 13.46 -1.37
C MET A 83 -0.90 12.36 -0.30
N SER A 84 -2.00 11.60 -0.25
CA SER A 84 -2.18 10.46 0.65
C SER A 84 -1.07 9.42 0.50
N ILE A 85 -0.66 9.13 -0.74
CA ILE A 85 0.41 8.17 -1.06
C ILE A 85 1.73 8.68 -0.47
N GLY A 86 2.06 9.95 -0.68
CA GLY A 86 3.30 10.54 -0.16
C GLY A 86 3.39 10.46 1.36
N ILE A 87 2.30 10.77 2.05
CA ILE A 87 2.22 10.70 3.50
C ILE A 87 2.32 9.24 3.99
N ALA A 88 1.63 8.31 3.35
CA ALA A 88 1.65 6.90 3.72
C ALA A 88 3.04 6.25 3.58
N VAL A 89 3.80 6.67 2.56
CA VAL A 89 5.18 6.21 2.29
C VAL A 89 6.13 6.56 3.43
N GLU A 90 6.01 7.75 4.01
CA GLU A 90 6.89 8.17 5.12
C GLU A 90 6.82 7.17 6.27
N PHE A 91 5.60 6.80 6.69
CA PHE A 91 5.39 5.82 7.75
C PHE A 91 6.01 4.46 7.42
N CYS A 92 5.83 3.99 6.18
CA CYS A 92 6.29 2.66 5.78
C CYS A 92 7.82 2.59 5.63
N VAL A 93 8.44 3.58 5.01
CA VAL A 93 9.88 3.59 4.71
C VAL A 93 10.71 3.73 5.99
N HIS A 94 10.30 4.58 6.94
CA HIS A 94 11.04 4.73 8.20
C HIS A 94 11.08 3.42 9.00
N ILE A 95 9.94 2.71 9.12
CA ILE A 95 9.87 1.43 9.81
C ILE A 95 10.61 0.33 9.05
N ALA A 96 10.45 0.25 7.72
CA ALA A 96 11.14 -0.73 6.90
C ALA A 96 12.67 -0.55 6.96
N HIS A 97 13.16 0.68 6.86
CA HIS A 97 14.58 1.00 6.99
C HIS A 97 15.11 0.62 8.38
N ALA A 98 14.39 0.97 9.44
CA ALA A 98 14.74 0.59 10.81
C ALA A 98 14.86 -0.93 11.00
N PHE A 99 13.94 -1.69 10.41
CA PHE A 99 13.97 -3.15 10.44
C PHE A 99 15.19 -3.70 9.69
N MET A 100 15.55 -3.11 8.55
CA MET A 100 16.71 -3.54 7.76
C MET A 100 18.04 -3.27 8.46
N VAL A 101 18.18 -2.11 9.11
CA VAL A 101 19.40 -1.72 9.85
C VAL A 101 19.54 -2.49 11.17
N SER A 102 18.43 -2.91 11.80
CA SER A 102 18.47 -3.66 13.05
C SER A 102 19.08 -5.05 12.87
N THR A 103 19.99 -5.44 13.75
CA THR A 103 20.65 -6.76 13.79
C THR A 103 20.00 -7.69 14.82
N GLY A 104 19.93 -8.98 14.52
CA GLY A 104 19.42 -10.00 15.45
C GLY A 104 18.41 -10.94 14.82
N ASP A 105 17.71 -11.70 15.67
CA ASP A 105 16.64 -12.60 15.22
C ASP A 105 15.42 -11.81 14.69
N ARG A 106 14.60 -12.42 13.84
CA ARG A 106 13.56 -11.71 13.07
C ARG A 106 12.57 -10.98 13.99
N SER A 107 12.05 -11.69 14.99
CA SER A 107 11.14 -11.14 15.99
C SER A 107 11.78 -10.01 16.80
N GLN A 108 13.06 -10.16 17.12
CA GLN A 108 13.84 -9.15 17.84
C GLN A 108 14.07 -7.90 16.99
N ARG A 109 14.38 -8.06 15.70
CA ARG A 109 14.51 -6.95 14.74
C ARG A 109 13.20 -6.18 14.57
N ALA A 110 12.07 -6.88 14.46
CA ALA A 110 10.75 -6.26 14.37
C ALA A 110 10.42 -5.47 15.65
N ARG A 111 10.67 -6.08 16.82
CA ARG A 111 10.46 -5.41 18.12
C ARG A 111 11.36 -4.20 18.27
N THR A 112 12.65 -4.31 17.96
CA THR A 112 13.60 -3.20 18.06
C THR A 112 13.23 -2.07 17.10
N ALA A 113 12.86 -2.38 15.84
CA ALA A 113 12.42 -1.37 14.88
C ALA A 113 11.16 -0.64 15.35
N LEU A 114 10.16 -1.36 15.88
CA LEU A 114 8.94 -0.75 16.40
C LEU A 114 9.18 0.07 17.67
N CYS A 115 9.99 -0.42 18.61
CA CYS A 115 10.29 0.32 19.84
C CYS A 115 11.11 1.59 19.58
N THR A 116 12.07 1.54 18.65
CA THR A 116 12.95 2.69 18.37
C THR A 116 12.29 3.68 17.42
N MET A 117 11.79 3.20 16.29
CA MET A 117 11.28 4.06 15.22
C MET A 117 9.78 4.23 15.27
N GLY A 118 9.01 3.28 15.80
CA GLY A 118 7.57 3.46 16.03
C GLY A 118 7.26 4.62 16.98
N ALA A 119 8.04 4.79 18.06
CA ALA A 119 7.88 5.92 18.98
C ALA A 119 8.20 7.27 18.29
N SER A 120 9.27 7.32 17.49
CA SER A 120 9.66 8.52 16.73
C SER A 120 8.63 8.87 15.65
N VAL A 121 8.12 7.87 14.93
CA VAL A 121 7.12 8.05 13.87
C VAL A 121 5.78 8.49 14.47
N PHE A 122 5.36 7.90 15.58
CA PHE A 122 4.11 8.28 16.26
C PHE A 122 4.18 9.71 16.81
N SER A 123 5.24 10.03 17.56
CA SER A 123 5.37 11.34 18.19
C SER A 123 5.74 12.45 17.19
N GLY A 124 6.59 12.14 16.21
CA GLY A 124 7.05 13.11 15.22
C GLY A 124 6.07 13.27 14.07
N ILE A 125 5.82 12.20 13.31
CA ILE A 125 5.10 12.29 12.03
C ILE A 125 3.59 12.25 12.26
N THR A 126 3.08 11.33 13.08
CA THR A 126 1.64 11.17 13.29
C THR A 126 1.04 12.35 14.05
N LEU A 127 1.64 12.78 15.16
CA LEU A 127 1.11 13.92 15.94
C LEU A 127 1.14 15.23 15.16
N THR A 128 2.21 15.52 14.42
CA THR A 128 2.29 16.76 13.63
C THR A 128 1.24 16.79 12.51
N LYS A 129 0.99 15.65 11.86
CA LYS A 129 -0.12 15.53 10.89
C LYS A 129 -1.48 15.65 11.55
N LEU A 130 -1.68 15.02 12.70
CA LEU A 130 -2.95 15.06 13.42
C LEU A 130 -3.26 16.50 13.86
N VAL A 131 -2.29 17.26 14.35
CA VAL A 131 -2.44 18.69 14.66
C VAL A 131 -2.80 19.47 13.38
N GLY A 132 -2.11 19.24 12.26
CA GLY A 132 -2.42 19.89 11.00
C GLY A 132 -3.84 19.60 10.49
N VAL A 133 -4.28 18.34 10.60
CA VAL A 133 -5.64 17.93 10.22
C VAL A 133 -6.69 18.49 11.17
N LEU A 134 -6.41 18.55 12.47
CA LEU A 134 -7.32 19.15 13.46
C LEU A 134 -7.57 20.64 13.18
N VAL A 135 -6.57 21.38 12.70
CA VAL A 135 -6.76 22.79 12.32
C VAL A 135 -7.76 22.93 11.16
N LEU A 136 -7.80 21.97 10.23
CA LEU A 136 -8.76 21.97 9.12
C LEU A 136 -10.21 21.76 9.58
N CYS A 137 -10.42 21.17 10.77
CA CYS A 137 -11.75 21.00 11.36
C CYS A 137 -12.42 22.34 11.70
N PHE A 138 -11.63 23.37 12.02
CA PHE A 138 -12.14 24.71 12.34
C PHE A 138 -12.46 25.55 11.09
N SER A 139 -12.32 24.99 9.88
CA SER A 139 -12.67 25.68 8.65
C SER A 139 -14.19 25.77 8.47
N THR A 140 -14.69 26.94 8.08
CA THR A 140 -16.12 27.19 7.84
C THR A 140 -16.63 26.64 6.50
N SER A 141 -15.73 26.12 5.65
CA SER A 141 -16.08 25.65 4.32
C SER A 141 -16.30 24.14 4.29
N GLU A 142 -17.50 23.74 3.84
CA GLU A 142 -17.93 22.34 3.66
C GLU A 142 -16.92 21.49 2.87
N ILE A 143 -16.28 22.08 1.85
CA ILE A 143 -15.30 21.36 1.02
C ILE A 143 -14.08 20.96 1.86
N PHE A 144 -13.59 21.83 2.73
CA PHE A 144 -12.43 21.55 3.57
C PHE A 144 -12.75 20.52 4.66
N VAL A 145 -13.93 20.61 5.27
CA VAL A 145 -14.31 19.69 6.35
C VAL A 145 -14.63 18.29 5.80
N VAL A 146 -15.35 18.19 4.69
CA VAL A 146 -15.74 16.87 4.14
C VAL A 146 -14.62 16.25 3.31
N TYR A 147 -13.99 16.97 2.38
CA TYR A 147 -13.00 16.39 1.48
C TYR A 147 -11.59 16.32 2.06
N TYR A 148 -11.19 17.26 2.91
CA TYR A 148 -9.81 17.29 3.43
C TYR A 148 -9.73 16.70 4.84
N PHE A 149 -10.55 17.15 5.78
CA PHE A 149 -10.48 16.66 7.16
C PHE A 149 -10.82 15.16 7.27
N GLN A 150 -11.94 14.69 6.73
CA GLN A 150 -12.31 13.28 6.84
C GLN A 150 -11.33 12.35 6.12
N MET A 151 -10.88 12.75 4.92
CA MET A 151 -9.96 11.94 4.11
C MET A 151 -8.57 11.84 4.76
N TYR A 152 -8.02 12.95 5.27
CA TYR A 152 -6.72 12.92 5.94
C TYR A 152 -6.80 12.23 7.31
N LEU A 153 -7.90 12.39 8.05
CA LEU A 153 -8.10 11.66 9.30
C LEU A 153 -8.13 10.14 9.05
N ALA A 154 -8.89 9.70 8.05
CA ALA A 154 -8.94 8.29 7.65
C ALA A 154 -7.55 7.77 7.25
N LEU A 155 -6.80 8.56 6.47
CA LEU A 155 -5.44 8.23 6.09
C LEU A 155 -4.50 8.09 7.29
N VAL A 156 -4.53 9.02 8.25
CA VAL A 156 -3.63 8.96 9.40
C VAL A 156 -3.89 7.67 10.19
N ILE A 157 -5.16 7.28 10.37
CA ILE A 157 -5.53 6.05 11.08
C ILE A 157 -5.12 4.80 10.28
N ILE A 158 -5.53 4.71 9.01
CA ILE A 158 -5.28 3.54 8.16
C ILE A 158 -3.79 3.39 7.88
N GLY A 159 -3.10 4.48 7.57
CA GLY A 159 -1.68 4.51 7.28
C GLY A 159 -0.83 4.16 8.50
N PHE A 160 -1.23 4.61 9.69
CA PHE A 160 -0.57 4.20 10.94
C PHE A 160 -0.80 2.70 11.22
N LEU A 161 -2.03 2.21 11.06
CA LEU A 161 -2.36 0.80 11.28
C LEU A 161 -1.57 -0.12 10.32
N HIS A 162 -1.56 0.19 9.03
CA HIS A 162 -0.82 -0.56 8.03
C HIS A 162 0.70 -0.42 8.18
N GLY A 163 1.19 0.78 8.48
CA GLY A 163 2.60 1.08 8.62
C GLY A 163 3.25 0.45 9.86
N LEU A 164 2.56 0.40 11.00
CA LEU A 164 3.13 -0.14 12.24
C LEU A 164 2.71 -1.59 12.54
N VAL A 165 1.50 -2.02 12.17
CA VAL A 165 1.04 -3.38 12.52
C VAL A 165 1.25 -4.33 11.35
N PHE A 166 0.78 -3.95 10.17
CA PHE A 166 0.78 -4.86 9.02
C PHE A 166 2.17 -5.04 8.41
N LEU A 167 2.92 -3.95 8.23
CA LEU A 167 4.26 -3.97 7.63
C LEU A 167 5.27 -4.90 8.34
N PRO A 168 5.49 -4.85 9.66
CA PRO A 168 6.44 -5.74 10.32
C PRO A 168 6.02 -7.21 10.26
N VAL A 169 4.71 -7.52 10.32
CA VAL A 169 4.21 -8.90 10.17
C VAL A 169 4.53 -9.44 8.78
N LEU A 170 4.37 -8.61 7.75
CA LEU A 170 4.67 -8.98 6.37
C LEU A 170 6.17 -9.21 6.13
N LEU A 171 7.02 -8.34 6.68
CA LEU A 171 8.47 -8.52 6.62
C LEU A 171 8.95 -9.77 7.38
N LEU A 172 8.35 -10.08 8.53
CA LEU A 172 8.64 -11.29 9.30
C LEU A 172 8.29 -12.56 8.52
N PHE A 173 7.12 -12.60 7.89
CA PHE A 173 6.66 -13.74 7.10
C PHE A 173 7.51 -13.94 5.84
N HIS A 174 7.94 -12.85 5.21
CA HIS A 174 8.75 -12.90 3.99
C HIS A 174 10.13 -13.51 4.21
N PHE A 175 10.83 -13.18 5.30
CA PHE A 175 12.16 -13.74 5.56
C PHE A 175 12.12 -15.27 5.78
N HIS A 176 11.00 -15.83 6.23
CA HIS A 176 10.78 -17.29 6.26
C HIS A 176 10.63 -17.87 4.84
N PHE A 177 9.94 -17.15 3.94
CA PHE A 177 9.69 -17.57 2.56
C PHE A 177 10.94 -17.48 1.66
N VAL A 178 11.80 -16.48 1.85
CA VAL A 178 13.08 -16.34 1.11
C VAL A 178 14.02 -17.53 1.37
N SER A 179 13.97 -18.14 2.55
CA SER A 179 14.75 -19.34 2.88
C SER A 179 14.28 -20.61 2.14
N ASN A 180 13.14 -20.60 1.44
CA ASN A 180 12.56 -21.77 0.76
C ASN A 180 11.92 -21.51 -0.63
N CYS A 181 12.12 -20.32 -1.23
CA CYS A 181 11.77 -19.80 -2.57
C CYS A 181 10.56 -20.38 -3.38
N PRO A 182 9.69 -19.53 -3.98
CA PRO A 182 9.98 -18.95 -5.31
C PRO A 182 9.54 -17.47 -5.53
N PRO A 183 9.99 -16.81 -6.62
CA PRO A 183 9.64 -15.43 -7.05
C PRO A 183 8.18 -15.17 -7.48
N LEU A 184 7.25 -16.10 -7.23
CA LEU A 184 5.89 -16.06 -7.79
C LEU A 184 4.96 -15.01 -7.17
N VAL A 185 5.15 -14.64 -5.91
CA VAL A 185 4.33 -13.61 -5.24
C VAL A 185 4.58 -12.22 -5.83
N VAL A 186 5.83 -11.91 -6.20
CA VAL A 186 6.21 -10.66 -6.86
C VAL A 186 5.57 -10.57 -8.24
N LEU A 187 5.53 -11.68 -8.98
CA LEU A 187 4.92 -11.72 -10.31
C LEU A 187 3.41 -11.47 -10.23
N VAL A 188 2.68 -12.04 -9.27
CA VAL A 188 1.23 -11.83 -9.12
C VAL A 188 0.90 -10.38 -8.77
N VAL A 189 1.69 -9.74 -7.90
CA VAL A 189 1.43 -8.37 -7.43
C VAL A 189 1.86 -7.33 -8.47
N VAL A 190 3.00 -7.53 -9.14
CA VAL A 190 3.43 -6.67 -10.26
C VAL A 190 2.48 -6.83 -11.45
N VAL A 191 1.97 -8.03 -11.73
CA VAL A 191 0.96 -8.26 -12.78
C VAL A 191 -0.39 -7.67 -12.39
N ALA A 192 -0.80 -7.70 -11.12
CA ALA A 192 -2.01 -7.04 -10.65
C ALA A 192 -1.90 -5.50 -10.72
N ALA A 193 -0.77 -4.93 -10.29
CA ALA A 193 -0.48 -3.50 -10.43
C ALA A 193 -0.40 -3.08 -11.92
N ALA A 194 0.25 -3.88 -12.77
CA ALA A 194 0.29 -3.67 -14.22
C ALA A 194 -1.09 -3.87 -14.89
N ALA A 195 -1.97 -4.70 -14.33
CA ALA A 195 -3.35 -4.86 -14.79
C ALA A 195 -4.23 -3.65 -14.40
N VAL A 196 -3.94 -2.99 -13.28
CA VAL A 196 -4.59 -1.74 -12.88
C VAL A 196 -4.13 -0.56 -13.77
N VAL A 197 -2.87 -0.56 -14.21
CA VAL A 197 -2.34 0.40 -15.20
C VAL A 197 -2.78 0.03 -16.64
N GLY A 198 -3.12 -1.24 -16.89
CA GLY A 198 -3.35 -1.85 -18.19
C GLY A 198 -4.73 -1.64 -18.82
N GLY A 199 -5.33 -0.46 -18.67
CA GLY A 199 -6.49 -0.03 -19.47
C GLY A 199 -6.17 0.20 -20.96
N ILE A 200 -4.93 0.00 -21.38
CA ILE A 200 -4.45 0.10 -22.76
C ILE A 200 -3.87 -1.26 -23.16
N LYS A 201 -4.58 -2.03 -24.00
CA LYS A 201 -4.06 -3.26 -24.65
C LYS A 201 -3.49 -2.91 -26.04
N PRO A 202 -2.54 -3.69 -26.64
CA PRO A 202 -1.56 -4.60 -26.05
C PRO A 202 -0.13 -4.46 -26.64
N VAL A 203 0.91 -4.43 -25.80
CA VAL A 203 2.28 -4.83 -26.19
C VAL A 203 2.65 -6.08 -25.39
N TRP A 204 2.01 -7.20 -25.73
CA TRP A 204 2.22 -8.51 -25.10
C TRP A 204 2.79 -9.55 -26.08
N SER A 205 3.39 -9.12 -27.19
CA SER A 205 3.86 -10.03 -28.25
C SER A 205 5.32 -10.50 -28.11
N SER A 206 6.08 -10.14 -27.08
CA SER A 206 7.51 -10.51 -27.04
C SER A 206 8.10 -10.97 -25.70
N ILE A 207 7.29 -11.15 -24.65
CA ILE A 207 7.78 -11.77 -23.42
C ILE A 207 7.53 -13.27 -23.49
N LYS A 208 8.58 -14.01 -23.87
CA LYS A 208 8.65 -15.48 -23.82
C LYS A 208 8.33 -15.95 -22.40
N VAL A 209 7.14 -16.53 -22.23
CA VAL A 209 6.74 -17.31 -21.06
C VAL A 209 7.62 -18.56 -21.00
N TYR A 210 8.52 -18.63 -20.02
CA TYR A 210 9.31 -19.83 -19.77
C TYR A 210 8.41 -20.96 -19.25
N SER A 211 8.49 -22.09 -19.95
CA SER A 211 7.66 -23.29 -19.84
C SER A 211 7.66 -23.92 -18.44
N PHE A 212 6.49 -23.92 -17.80
CA PHE A 212 6.13 -24.65 -16.59
C PHE A 212 5.69 -26.08 -16.96
N LYS A 213 6.56 -27.08 -16.81
CA LYS A 213 6.17 -28.50 -16.96
C LYS A 213 6.95 -29.37 -15.97
N GLY A 214 6.48 -29.47 -14.72
CA GLY A 214 7.06 -30.43 -13.78
C GLY A 214 6.62 -30.35 -12.31
N VAL A 215 6.20 -29.19 -11.80
CA VAL A 215 5.96 -28.99 -10.35
C VAL A 215 4.46 -29.04 -10.01
N ALA A 216 3.75 -30.07 -10.46
CA ALA A 216 2.30 -30.21 -10.23
C ALA A 216 1.93 -31.46 -9.42
N ARG A 217 2.86 -32.07 -8.68
CA ARG A 217 2.60 -33.36 -8.00
C ARG A 217 2.98 -33.46 -6.53
N ARG A 218 3.19 -32.33 -5.82
CA ARG A 218 3.54 -32.33 -4.39
C ARG A 218 2.62 -31.51 -3.47
N HIS A 219 1.51 -30.97 -3.98
CA HIS A 219 0.64 -30.07 -3.21
C HIS A 219 -0.48 -30.74 -2.41
N VAL A 220 -0.65 -32.07 -2.45
CA VAL A 220 -1.65 -32.77 -1.62
C VAL A 220 -1.08 -33.23 -0.27
N PHE A 221 0.24 -33.36 -0.13
CA PHE A 221 0.82 -33.96 1.09
C PHE A 221 1.03 -32.96 2.25
N CYS A 222 1.12 -31.65 1.96
CA CYS A 222 1.51 -30.67 2.98
C CYS A 222 0.34 -30.17 3.87
N PHE A 223 -0.91 -30.36 3.43
CA PHE A 223 -2.08 -29.93 4.22
C PHE A 223 -2.28 -30.79 5.48
N SER A 224 -1.76 -32.03 5.50
CA SER A 224 -1.89 -32.93 6.65
C SER A 224 -0.92 -32.59 7.80
N ILE A 225 0.21 -31.93 7.52
CA ILE A 225 1.24 -31.64 8.55
C ILE A 225 0.82 -30.46 9.45
N THR A 226 0.04 -29.50 8.92
CA THR A 226 -0.42 -28.32 9.68
C THR A 226 -1.41 -28.68 10.81
N ALA A 227 -2.10 -29.82 10.72
CA ALA A 227 -3.02 -30.27 11.76
C ALA A 227 -2.33 -30.98 12.94
N SER A 228 -1.12 -31.52 12.78
CA SER A 228 -0.40 -32.21 13.87
C SER A 228 0.42 -31.27 14.75
N THR A 229 0.93 -30.16 14.23
CA THR A 229 1.77 -29.22 15.00
C THR A 229 0.96 -28.35 15.97
N MET A 230 -0.33 -28.13 15.72
CA MET A 230 -1.19 -27.32 16.61
C MET A 230 -1.65 -28.06 17.88
N LYS A 231 -1.48 -29.38 17.96
CA LYS A 231 -1.82 -30.18 19.15
C LYS A 231 -0.69 -30.30 20.18
N LEU A 232 0.53 -29.88 19.82
CA LEU A 232 1.71 -30.00 20.68
C LEU A 232 1.95 -28.76 21.56
N ASP A 233 1.48 -27.57 21.18
CA ASP A 233 1.70 -26.33 21.95
C ASP A 233 0.77 -26.14 23.17
N VAL A 234 -0.36 -26.86 23.25
CA VAL A 234 -1.31 -26.72 24.37
C VAL A 234 -0.88 -27.51 25.63
N ASN A 235 -0.10 -28.59 25.48
CA ASN A 235 0.31 -29.44 26.62
C ASN A 235 1.54 -28.93 27.39
N GLN A 236 2.15 -27.81 27.00
CA GLN A 236 3.30 -27.21 27.69
C GLN A 236 2.92 -26.09 28.68
N PHE A 237 1.64 -25.75 28.84
CA PHE A 237 1.17 -24.64 29.68
C PHE A 237 0.41 -25.04 30.97
N THR A 238 0.37 -26.33 31.34
CA THR A 238 -0.34 -26.82 32.55
C THR A 238 0.54 -27.61 33.53
N SER A 239 1.85 -27.41 33.54
CA SER A 239 2.73 -27.93 34.61
C SER A 239 3.85 -26.95 34.89
N GLY A 240 3.55 -25.98 35.75
CA GLY A 240 4.44 -25.03 36.39
C GLY A 240 3.74 -24.46 37.61
#